data_AF-A0A3P3ZLI9-F1
#
_entry.id   AF-A0A3P3ZLI9-F1
#
_cell.length_a   1.000
_cell.length_b   1.000
_cell.length_c   1.000
_cell.angle_alpha   90.00
_cell.angle_beta   90.00
_cell.angle_gamma   90.00
#
_symmetry.space_group_name_H-M   'P 1'
#
loop_
_entity.id
_entity.type
_entity.pdbx_description
1 polymer ?
#
loop_
_entity_poly.entity_id
_entity_poly.type
_entity_poly.pdbx_seq_one_letter_code
_entity_poly.pdbx_strand_id
1 'polypeptide(L)' 'MSQHREKNEFRVRAQVYEAFAKEMNQRSKKTLWMQGCQSWYLDPAGRNTALWPGFSLSYWWRTRHFNAKDFEYA' A
#
# COMPACT_ATOMS: atom_id res chain seq x y z
N MET A 1 -24.30 -14.11 -24.61
CA MET A 1 -25.00 -13.79 -23.33
C MET A 1 -23.96 -13.69 -22.23
N SER A 2 -23.37 -12.51 -22.02
CA SER A 2 -22.37 -12.30 -20.96
C SER A 2 -23.07 -11.73 -19.74
N GLN A 3 -23.24 -12.56 -18.71
CA GLN A 3 -23.86 -12.17 -17.44
C GLN A 3 -23.06 -11.02 -16.80
N HIS A 4 -23.70 -9.85 -16.68
CA HIS A 4 -23.27 -8.82 -15.75
C HIS A 4 -23.50 -9.36 -14.33
N ARG A 5 -22.43 -9.88 -13.73
CA ARG A 5 -22.42 -10.21 -12.30
C ARG A 5 -22.49 -8.89 -11.55
N GLU A 6 -23.54 -8.65 -10.74
CA GLU A 6 -23.55 -7.55 -9.78
C GLU A 6 -22.28 -7.65 -8.93
N LYS A 7 -21.35 -6.72 -9.15
CA LYS A 7 -20.09 -6.70 -8.41
C LYS A 7 -20.32 -5.87 -7.16
N ASN A 8 -20.54 -6.55 -6.04
CA ASN A 8 -20.41 -5.95 -4.72
C ASN A 8 -18.90 -5.73 -4.42
N GLU A 9 -18.29 -4.78 -5.13
CA GLU A 9 -16.86 -4.49 -5.07
C GLU A 9 -16.64 -3.19 -4.29
N PHE A 10 -15.71 -3.21 -3.33
CA PHE A 10 -15.20 -2.01 -2.70
C PHE A 10 -13.80 -1.72 -3.25
N ARG A 11 -13.59 -0.51 -3.72
CA ARG A 11 -12.28 -0.01 -4.16
C ARG A 11 -11.77 1.04 -3.19
N VAL A 12 -10.45 1.10 -3.03
CA VAL A 12 -9.82 2.18 -2.26
C VAL A 12 -9.95 3.48 -3.05
N ARG A 13 -10.35 4.56 -2.38
CA ARG A 13 -10.41 5.88 -3.01
C ARG A 13 -9.02 6.31 -3.48
N ALA A 14 -8.92 6.87 -4.69
CA ALA A 14 -7.65 7.25 -5.30
C ALA A 14 -6.79 8.15 -4.39
N GLN A 15 -7.39 9.18 -3.78
CA GLN A 15 -6.70 10.08 -2.86
C GLN A 15 -6.10 9.38 -1.62
N VAL A 16 -6.77 8.32 -1.13
CA VAL A 16 -6.29 7.55 0.04
C VAL A 16 -5.11 6.69 -0.37
N TYR A 17 -5.20 6.04 -1.53
CA TYR A 17 -4.09 5.28 -2.09
C TYR A 17 -2.86 6.15 -2.34
N GLU A 18 -3.03 7.32 -2.96
CA GLU A 18 -1.92 8.24 -3.25
C GLU A 18 -1.24 8.75 -1.98
N ALA A 19 -2.02 9.13 -0.97
CA ALA A 19 -1.50 9.54 0.33
C ALA A 19 -0.71 8.41 1.00
N PHE A 20 -1.26 7.19 1.00
CA PHE A 20 -0.57 6.01 1.53
C PHE A 20 0.74 5.72 0.78
N ALA A 21 0.70 5.70 -0.55
CA ALA A 21 1.87 5.43 -1.39
C ALA A 21 2.98 6.47 -1.17
N LYS A 22 2.62 7.75 -1.04
CA LYS A 22 3.56 8.84 -0.74
C LYS A 22 4.21 8.64 0.63
N GLU A 23 3.43 8.31 1.66
CA GLU A 23 3.95 8.03 3.00
C GLU A 23 4.92 6.83 2.99
N MET A 24 4.52 5.72 2.35
CA MET A 24 5.33 4.50 2.31
C MET A 24 6.64 4.70 1.58
N ASN A 25 6.63 5.44 0.46
CA ASN A 25 7.84 5.78 -0.27
C ASN A 25 8.80 6.62 0.62
N GLN A 26 8.28 7.66 1.29
CA GLN A 26 9.09 8.50 2.17
C GLN A 26 9.69 7.72 3.35
N ARG A 27 8.91 6.86 3.99
CA ARG A 27 9.38 6.03 5.11
C ARG A 27 10.38 4.97 4.68
N SER A 28 10.20 4.39 3.50
CA SER A 28 11.10 3.37 2.96
C SER A 28 12.52 3.92 2.73
N LYS A 29 12.67 5.22 2.39
CA LYS A 29 13.99 5.86 2.19
C LYS A 29 14.92 5.79 3.40
N LYS A 30 14.35 5.62 4.60
CA LYS A 30 15.08 5.51 5.86
C LYS A 30 15.42 4.06 6.25
N THR A 31 15.04 3.09 5.43
CA THR A 31 15.27 1.66 5.71
C THR A 31 16.55 1.18 5.04
N LEU A 32 17.22 0.20 5.67
CA LEU A 32 18.43 -0.41 5.11
C LEU A 32 18.19 -1.03 3.73
N TRP A 33 16.98 -1.51 3.46
CA TRP A 33 16.57 -2.09 2.18
C TRP A 33 16.68 -1.14 0.99
N MET A 34 16.72 0.18 1.23
CA MET A 34 16.92 1.19 0.19
C MET A 34 18.35 1.78 0.20
N GLN A 35 19.18 1.42 1.17
CA GLN A 35 20.51 2.01 1.37
C GLN A 35 21.69 1.11 0.97
N GLY A 36 21.45 -0.11 0.46
CA GLY A 36 22.55 -0.99 0.04
C GLY A 36 22.12 -2.17 -0.82
N CYS A 37 22.72 -2.25 -2.02
CA CYS A 37 22.56 -3.24 -3.10
C CYS A 37 21.12 -3.48 -3.61
N GLN A 38 21.01 -3.74 -4.92
CA GLN A 38 19.74 -3.99 -5.59
C GLN A 38 19.03 -5.19 -4.94
N SER A 39 18.03 -4.88 -4.12
CA SER A 39 17.18 -5.87 -3.48
C SER A 39 15.97 -6.17 -4.36
N TRP A 40 15.50 -7.42 -4.33
CA TRP A 40 14.32 -7.87 -5.07
C TRP A 40 13.06 -7.04 -4.75
N TYR A 41 13.01 -6.37 -3.59
CA TYR A 41 11.90 -5.53 -3.15
C TYR A 41 11.82 -4.16 -3.84
N LEU A 42 12.85 -3.78 -4.60
CA LEU A 42 12.91 -2.51 -5.30
C LEU A 42 12.41 -2.66 -6.73
N ASP A 43 11.56 -1.73 -7.16
CA ASP A 43 11.24 -1.57 -8.57
C ASP A 43 12.44 -0.97 -9.35
N PRO A 44 12.40 -0.91 -10.70
CA PRO A 44 13.45 -0.28 -11.50
C PRO A 44 13.69 1.20 -11.18
N ALA A 45 12.74 1.87 -10.52
CA ALA A 45 12.85 3.25 -10.06
C ALA A 45 13.39 3.35 -8.61
N GLY A 46 13.82 2.24 -8.01
CA GLY A 46 14.38 2.18 -6.66
C GLY A 46 13.35 2.37 -5.54
N ARG A 47 12.06 2.15 -5.82
CA ARG A 47 10.98 2.24 -4.82
C ARG A 47 10.69 0.86 -4.23
N ASN A 48 10.59 0.81 -2.91
CA ASN A 48 10.07 -0.37 -2.23
C ASN A 48 8.55 -0.50 -2.48
N THR A 49 8.15 -1.56 -3.17
CA THR A 49 6.74 -1.87 -3.50
C THR A 49 6.16 -3.03 -2.70
N ALA A 50 7.00 -3.75 -1.95
CA ALA A 50 6.64 -5.04 -1.36
C ALA A 50 6.66 -5.04 0.19
N LEU A 51 7.41 -4.13 0.82
CA LEU A 51 7.66 -4.17 2.27
C LEU A 51 7.07 -2.99 3.03
N TRP A 52 6.62 -3.26 4.25
CA TRP A 52 6.27 -2.24 5.24
C TRP A 52 7.53 -1.61 5.85
N PRO A 53 7.69 -0.27 5.82
CA PRO A 53 8.86 0.41 6.38
C PRO A 53 8.69 0.66 7.88
N GLY A 54 8.72 -0.40 8.68
CA GLY A 54 8.65 -0.33 10.15
C GLY A 54 8.48 -1.68 10.83
N PHE A 55 8.28 -1.67 12.16
CA PHE A 55 8.03 -2.88 12.93
C PHE A 55 6.66 -3.50 12.61
N SER A 56 6.55 -4.83 12.64
CA SER A 56 5.29 -5.55 12.41
C SER A 56 4.15 -5.11 13.35
N LEU A 57 4.48 -4.76 14.60
CA LEU A 57 3.50 -4.21 15.55
C LEU A 57 2.91 -2.89 15.04
N SER A 58 3.72 -2.00 14.47
CA SER A 58 3.22 -0.73 13.91
C SER A 58 2.28 -0.94 12.73
N TYR A 59 2.53 -1.97 11.92
CA TYR A 59 1.63 -2.36 10.82
C TYR A 59 0.30 -2.84 11.38
N TRP A 60 0.32 -3.79 12.33
CA TRP A 60 -0.88 -4.32 12.97
C TRP A 60 -1.71 -3.20 13.61
N TRP A 61 -1.08 -2.31 14.38
CA TRP A 61 -1.77 -1.18 15.00
C TRP A 61 -2.44 -0.25 14.00
N ARG A 62 -1.85 -0.07 12.82
CA ARG A 62 -2.41 0.80 11.77
C ARG A 62 -3.56 0.14 11.01
N THR A 63 -3.49 -1.16 10.77
CA THR A 63 -4.46 -1.89 9.92
C THR A 63 -5.54 -2.62 10.70
N ARG A 64 -5.45 -2.69 12.04
CA ARG A 64 -6.40 -3.44 12.89
C ARG A 64 -7.85 -2.98 12.80
N HIS A 65 -8.13 -1.78 12.30
CA HIS A 65 -9.49 -1.27 12.16
C HIS A 65 -9.79 -0.93 10.70
N PHE A 66 -10.90 -1.49 10.21
CA PHE A 66 -11.42 -1.13 8.91
C PHE A 66 -12.09 0.25 8.96
N ASN A 67 -11.70 1.15 8.05
CA ASN A 67 -12.31 2.46 7.91
C ASN A 67 -13.07 2.54 6.58
N ALA A 68 -14.39 2.40 6.64
CA ALA A 68 -15.25 2.41 5.44
C ALA A 68 -15.12 3.69 4.60
N LYS A 69 -14.70 4.82 5.20
CA LYS A 69 -14.51 6.09 4.48
C LYS A 69 -13.38 6.03 3.46
N ASP A 70 -12.42 5.13 3.65
CA ASP A 70 -11.27 4.97 2.75
C ASP A 70 -11.64 4.26 1.44
N PHE A 71 -12.85 3.70 1.37
CA PHE A 71 -13.34 2.92 0.26
C PHE A 71 -14.54 3.58 -0.40
N GLU A 72 -14.73 3.24 -1.67
CA GLU A 72 -15.90 3.56 -2.48
C GLU A 72 -16.44 2.28 -3.11
N TYR A 73 -17.75 2.27 -3.34
CA TYR A 73 -18.42 1.16 -4.00
C TYR A 73 -18.19 1.28 -5.52
N ALA A 74 -17.83 0.18 -6.17
CA ALA A 74 -17.41 0.14 -7.57
C ALA A 74 -18.37 -0.63 -8.48
#